data_AF-A0A4Y7SIB8-F1
#
_entry.id   AF-A0A4Y7SIB8-F1
#
_cell.length_a   1.000
_cell.length_b   1.000
_cell.length_c   1.000
_cell.angle_alpha   90.00
_cell.angle_beta   90.00
_cell.angle_gamma   90.00
#
_symmetry.space_group_name_H-M   'P 1'
#
loop_
_entity.id
_entity.type
_entity.pdbx_description
1 polymer ?
#
loop_
_entity_poly.entity_id
_entity_poly.type
_entity_poly.pdbx_seq_one_letter_code
_entity_poly.pdbx_strand_id
1 'polypeptide(L)'
;MPDQNVAPTTPLPRYGTVATSGDANQNGKRPAAALEWAPRKKPEISDPLVHHGRHFGRTVFAFANVHALILDGLAAREGEIPATAEERRERRVFVKLLDMIPNFEDLLHISPADRVSTFALLKGANAARSDDTRTLKSAVVDWIAPPDNQPLQPRIPHNSKINRGFNHDVTGALLCPTNLDWNNVENRNALRNKEIIPGGTDWPLFLYRDEKYDPEDAWRGLLRGRLLVLGFKHVFIAPSSAEESSRATRAGNARLHGMTRVTPASIAYIATQIRFALSSSSTFCRTNKDGESELFYHSILELLEDPDEIEEVKALLAWWDKRVFPAASNGVRIAPANSALARIKARHVALKDTQANVES
;
A
#
# COMPACT_ATOMS: atom_id res chain seq x y z
N MET A 1 16.53 -89.91 13.06
CA MET A 1 15.61 -90.01 11.91
C MET A 1 14.42 -89.09 12.18
N PRO A 2 13.95 -88.36 11.17
CA PRO A 2 13.60 -86.94 11.25
C PRO A 2 12.11 -86.68 11.59
N ASP A 3 11.76 -85.47 12.04
CA ASP A 3 10.94 -84.57 11.20
C ASP A 3 10.64 -83.20 11.83
N GLN A 4 11.05 -82.18 11.08
CA GLN A 4 10.32 -80.96 10.70
C GLN A 4 9.77 -79.99 11.77
N ASN A 5 10.56 -78.92 11.94
CA ASN A 5 10.18 -77.50 11.98
C ASN A 5 8.66 -77.18 12.02
N VAL A 6 8.22 -76.70 13.18
CA VAL A 6 7.06 -75.82 13.32
C VAL A 6 7.53 -74.56 14.06
N ALA A 7 7.47 -73.41 13.38
CA ALA A 7 7.84 -72.12 13.93
C ALA A 7 6.83 -71.66 15.00
N PRO A 8 7.25 -71.20 16.19
CA PRO A 8 6.36 -70.49 17.09
C PRO A 8 6.36 -69.00 16.74
N THR A 9 5.19 -68.53 16.32
CA THR A 9 4.82 -67.13 16.11
C THR A 9 4.91 -66.35 17.43
N THR A 10 5.94 -65.51 17.57
CA THR A 10 5.94 -64.47 18.61
C THR A 10 4.85 -63.44 18.27
N PRO A 11 3.91 -63.14 19.19
CA PRO A 11 2.83 -62.20 18.93
C PRO A 11 3.38 -60.78 18.83
N LEU A 12 2.95 -60.06 17.79
CA LEU A 12 3.14 -58.62 17.67
C LEU A 12 2.54 -57.93 18.91
N PRO A 13 3.25 -56.99 19.56
CA PRO A 13 2.69 -56.27 20.69
C PRO A 13 1.48 -55.45 20.24
N ARG A 14 0.36 -55.62 20.96
CA ARG A 14 -0.86 -54.81 20.81
C ARG A 14 -0.51 -53.33 20.99
N TYR A 15 -1.02 -52.50 20.09
CA TYR A 15 -1.06 -51.05 20.27
C TYR A 15 -1.70 -50.71 21.62
N GLY A 16 -0.96 -50.02 22.50
CA GLY A 16 -1.53 -49.39 23.69
C GLY A 16 -0.84 -49.61 25.04
N THR A 17 0.35 -50.21 25.13
CA THR A 17 1.08 -50.28 26.42
C THR A 17 2.10 -49.14 26.53
N VAL A 18 1.81 -48.17 27.40
CA VAL A 18 2.78 -47.14 27.80
C VAL A 18 3.80 -47.80 28.73
N ALA A 19 5.03 -47.99 28.25
CA ALA A 19 6.16 -48.33 29.09
C ALA A 19 6.63 -47.06 29.82
N THR A 20 6.47 -47.03 31.14
CA THR A 20 7.10 -46.05 32.02
C THR A 20 8.55 -46.46 32.27
N SER A 21 9.48 -45.71 31.69
CA SER A 21 10.90 -45.66 32.08
C SER A 21 11.37 -44.26 31.67
N GLY A 22 11.71 -43.35 32.58
CA GLY A 22 12.81 -43.46 33.53
C GLY A 22 13.78 -42.33 33.17
N ASP A 23 14.12 -41.48 34.15
CA ASP A 23 14.87 -40.23 33.98
C ASP A 23 16.18 -40.35 33.17
N ALA A 24 16.38 -39.41 32.24
CA ALA A 24 17.70 -38.89 31.90
C ALA A 24 17.56 -37.50 31.25
N ASN A 25 17.89 -36.47 32.03
CA ASN A 25 18.13 -35.11 31.56
C ASN A 25 19.39 -35.10 30.68
N GLN A 26 19.29 -34.66 29.42
CA GLN A 26 20.40 -34.08 28.67
C GLN A 26 19.91 -33.27 27.46
N ASN A 27 20.60 -32.16 27.26
CA ASN A 27 20.20 -30.96 26.54
C ASN A 27 20.26 -31.12 25.01
N GLY A 28 19.38 -31.95 24.44
CA GLY A 28 19.23 -32.14 22.99
C GLY A 28 17.78 -31.93 22.57
N LYS A 29 17.50 -30.90 21.77
CA LYS A 29 16.19 -30.75 21.12
C LYS A 29 15.92 -32.03 20.32
N ARG A 30 14.91 -32.81 20.73
CA ARG A 30 14.38 -33.91 19.91
C ARG A 30 14.09 -33.35 18.51
N PRO A 31 14.61 -33.96 17.42
CA PRO A 31 14.15 -33.60 16.09
C PRO A 31 12.64 -33.84 16.04
N ALA A 32 11.89 -32.82 15.59
CA ALA A 32 10.42 -32.91 15.47
C ALA A 32 10.07 -34.16 14.67
N ALA A 33 9.12 -34.96 15.16
CA ALA A 33 8.75 -36.20 14.47
C ALA A 33 8.21 -35.84 13.08
N ALA A 34 8.52 -36.66 12.07
CA ALA A 34 8.20 -36.34 10.66
C ALA A 34 6.70 -36.15 10.37
N LEU A 35 5.83 -36.55 11.31
CA LEU A 35 4.37 -36.43 11.24
C LEU A 35 3.80 -35.42 12.26
N GLU A 36 4.65 -34.67 12.95
CA GLU A 36 4.24 -33.54 13.79
C GLU A 36 4.10 -32.27 12.95
N TRP A 37 3.12 -31.43 13.31
CA TRP A 37 2.97 -30.13 12.70
C TRP A 37 4.23 -29.32 12.90
N ALA A 38 4.87 -28.92 11.80
CA ALA A 38 6.02 -28.04 11.86
C ALA A 38 5.63 -26.77 12.64
N PRO A 39 6.49 -26.27 13.55
CA PRO A 39 6.25 -25.01 14.21
C PRO A 39 6.00 -23.94 13.14
N ARG A 40 4.99 -23.08 13.34
CA ARG A 40 4.73 -21.96 12.43
C ARG A 40 6.04 -21.25 12.13
N LYS A 41 6.49 -21.29 10.86
CA LYS A 41 7.66 -20.54 10.42
C LYS A 41 7.43 -19.08 10.81
N LYS A 42 8.38 -18.50 11.56
CA LYS A 42 8.43 -17.05 11.71
C LYS A 42 8.52 -16.47 10.28
N PRO A 43 7.75 -15.41 9.96
CA PRO A 43 7.84 -14.80 8.63
C PRO A 43 9.30 -14.45 8.36
N GLU A 44 9.85 -14.97 7.26
CA GLU A 44 11.16 -14.54 6.77
C GLU A 44 11.10 -13.03 6.60
N ILE A 45 12.11 -12.33 7.14
CA ILE A 45 12.32 -10.93 6.86
C ILE A 45 12.52 -10.86 5.35
N SER A 46 11.53 -10.33 4.61
CA SER A 46 11.67 -10.19 3.17
C SER A 46 12.91 -9.34 2.91
N ASP A 47 13.66 -9.69 1.86
CA ASP A 47 14.77 -8.88 1.36
C ASP A 47 14.45 -7.38 1.48
N PRO A 48 15.28 -6.58 2.20
CA PRO A 48 15.06 -5.16 2.40
C PRO A 48 14.78 -4.41 1.09
N LEU A 49 15.42 -4.78 -0.02
CA LEU A 49 15.18 -4.16 -1.32
C LEU A 49 13.79 -4.45 -1.86
N VAL A 50 13.25 -5.66 -1.63
CA VAL A 50 11.84 -5.96 -1.93
C VAL A 50 10.93 -5.06 -1.11
N HIS A 51 11.25 -4.83 0.17
CA HIS A 51 10.48 -3.95 1.04
C HIS A 51 10.52 -2.49 0.55
N HIS A 52 11.70 -1.96 0.21
CA HIS A 52 11.83 -0.62 -0.37
C HIS A 52 11.13 -0.48 -1.72
N GLY A 53 11.18 -1.51 -2.57
CA GLY A 53 10.46 -1.55 -3.84
C GLY A 53 8.95 -1.44 -3.66
N ARG A 54 8.39 -2.06 -2.61
CA ARG A 54 6.97 -1.91 -2.26
C ARG A 54 6.62 -0.46 -1.91
N HIS A 55 7.50 0.26 -1.21
CA HIS A 55 7.26 1.66 -0.87
C HIS A 55 7.42 2.58 -2.07
N PHE A 56 8.53 2.42 -2.82
CA PHE A 56 8.83 3.18 -4.03
C PHE A 56 7.67 3.17 -5.01
N GLY A 57 7.11 1.99 -5.31
CA GLY A 57 5.98 1.86 -6.22
C GLY A 57 4.68 2.52 -5.73
N ARG A 58 4.56 2.76 -4.42
CA ARG A 58 3.37 3.39 -3.83
C ARG A 58 3.52 4.90 -3.64
N THR A 59 4.72 5.40 -3.40
CA THR A 59 4.94 6.78 -2.93
C THR A 59 5.84 7.62 -3.82
N VAL A 60 6.58 7.01 -4.73
CA VAL A 60 7.50 7.70 -5.63
C VAL A 60 7.04 7.56 -7.07
N PHE A 61 6.98 6.32 -7.60
CA PHE A 61 6.57 6.11 -8.98
C PHE A 61 6.07 4.68 -9.23
N ALA A 62 4.78 4.55 -9.58
CA ALA A 62 4.12 3.24 -9.66
C ALA A 62 4.45 2.43 -10.93
N PHE A 63 4.75 3.12 -12.03
CA PHE A 63 4.95 2.53 -13.35
C PHE A 63 6.42 2.58 -13.82
N ALA A 64 7.37 2.65 -12.89
CA ALA A 64 8.78 2.76 -13.26
C ALA A 64 9.28 1.52 -14.02
N ASN A 65 10.14 1.76 -15.01
CA ASN A 65 11.11 0.78 -15.45
C ASN A 65 12.38 0.95 -14.59
N VAL A 66 12.40 0.29 -13.42
CA VAL A 66 13.46 0.47 -12.41
C VAL A 66 14.86 0.19 -12.97
N HIS A 67 14.98 -0.74 -13.91
CA HIS A 67 16.27 -1.06 -14.53
C HIS A 67 16.79 0.10 -15.38
N ALA A 68 15.96 0.64 -16.28
CA ALA A 68 16.31 1.80 -17.10
C ALA A 68 16.62 3.00 -16.21
N LEU A 69 15.73 3.29 -15.24
CA LEU A 69 15.90 4.38 -14.28
C LEU A 69 17.26 4.35 -13.57
N ILE A 70 17.73 3.17 -13.16
CA ILE A 70 19.04 3.02 -12.50
C ILE A 70 20.18 3.23 -13.49
N LEU A 71 20.12 2.62 -14.68
CA LEU A 71 21.16 2.76 -15.69
C LEU A 71 21.32 4.21 -16.15
N ASP A 72 20.21 4.87 -16.48
CA ASP A 72 20.20 6.25 -16.95
C ASP A 72 20.61 7.20 -15.81
N GLY A 73 20.17 6.92 -14.59
CA GLY A 73 20.57 7.65 -13.39
C GLY A 73 22.07 7.61 -13.10
N LEU A 74 22.70 6.45 -13.29
CA LEU A 74 24.16 6.27 -13.12
C LEU A 74 24.97 6.81 -14.30
N ALA A 75 24.40 6.82 -15.50
CA ALA A 75 25.06 7.34 -16.70
C ALA A 75 25.08 8.88 -16.73
N ALA A 76 24.11 9.54 -16.10
CA ALA A 76 24.02 11.00 -16.11
C ALA A 76 25.22 11.63 -15.39
N ARG A 77 25.88 12.58 -16.05
CA ARG A 77 27.11 13.20 -15.53
C ARG A 77 26.78 14.23 -14.45
N GLU A 78 27.63 14.36 -13.45
CA GLU A 78 27.51 15.43 -12.46
C GLU A 78 27.49 16.81 -13.16
N GLY A 79 26.47 17.62 -12.86
CA GLY A 79 26.28 18.95 -13.47
C GLY A 79 25.57 18.94 -14.82
N GLU A 80 25.22 17.79 -15.38
CA GLU A 80 24.41 17.71 -16.60
C GLU A 80 22.97 18.14 -16.32
N ILE A 81 22.52 19.18 -17.02
CA ILE A 81 21.16 19.69 -16.92
C ILE A 81 20.30 18.86 -17.86
N PRO A 82 19.28 18.13 -17.38
CA PRO A 82 18.44 17.33 -18.27
C PRO A 82 17.71 18.25 -19.26
N ALA A 83 17.74 17.88 -20.54
CA ALA A 83 17.27 18.70 -21.65
C ALA A 83 15.74 18.67 -21.76
N THR A 84 15.12 17.54 -21.44
CA THR A 84 13.67 17.36 -21.56
C THR A 84 12.96 17.38 -20.20
N ALA A 85 11.64 17.62 -20.21
CA ALA A 85 10.82 17.50 -19.00
C ALA A 85 10.78 16.06 -18.45
N GLU A 86 10.85 15.07 -19.35
CA GLU A 86 10.89 13.65 -19.04
C GLU A 86 12.19 13.27 -18.33
N GLU A 87 13.35 13.63 -18.89
CA GLU A 87 14.66 13.37 -18.24
C GLU A 87 14.75 14.07 -16.88
N ARG A 88 14.22 15.30 -16.76
CA ARG A 88 14.13 15.99 -15.45
C ARG A 88 13.29 15.19 -14.46
N ARG A 89 12.20 14.57 -14.88
CA ARG A 89 11.34 13.73 -14.03
C ARG A 89 12.04 12.44 -13.64
N GLU A 90 12.64 11.74 -14.60
CA GLU A 90 13.43 10.52 -14.36
C GLU A 90 14.55 10.77 -13.37
N ARG A 91 15.32 11.86 -13.54
CA ARG A 91 16.37 12.26 -12.59
C ARG A 91 15.80 12.49 -11.18
N ARG A 92 14.67 13.19 -11.04
CA ARG A 92 14.00 13.39 -9.73
C ARG A 92 13.57 12.05 -9.10
N VAL A 93 13.03 11.14 -9.91
CA VAL A 93 12.58 9.81 -9.45
C VAL A 93 13.77 8.95 -9.02
N PHE A 94 14.88 9.00 -9.75
CA PHE A 94 16.12 8.31 -9.42
C PHE A 94 16.72 8.83 -8.10
N VAL A 95 16.82 10.15 -7.93
CA VAL A 95 17.31 10.75 -6.67
C VAL A 95 16.44 10.31 -5.47
N LYS A 96 15.11 10.33 -5.61
CA LYS A 96 14.19 9.83 -4.56
C LYS A 96 14.37 8.34 -4.26
N LEU A 97 14.77 7.54 -5.25
CA LEU A 97 15.09 6.12 -5.03
C LEU A 97 16.36 5.96 -4.20
N LEU A 98 17.41 6.74 -4.50
CA LEU A 98 18.66 6.76 -3.72
C LEU A 98 18.39 7.19 -2.27
N ASP A 99 17.68 8.29 -2.05
CA ASP A 99 17.37 8.84 -0.72
C ASP A 99 16.60 7.86 0.18
N MET A 100 15.82 6.96 -0.41
CA MET A 100 14.97 6.02 0.30
C MET A 100 15.70 4.77 0.77
N ILE A 101 16.80 4.39 0.12
CA ILE A 101 17.52 3.15 0.38
C ILE A 101 18.90 3.50 0.93
N PRO A 102 19.15 3.24 2.22
CA PRO A 102 20.45 3.53 2.83
C PRO A 102 21.60 2.84 2.08
N ASN A 103 22.67 3.59 1.80
CA ASN A 103 23.90 3.13 1.13
C ASN A 103 23.66 2.52 -0.27
N PHE A 104 22.55 2.88 -0.93
CA PHE A 104 22.23 2.30 -2.24
C PHE A 104 23.14 2.80 -3.36
N GLU A 105 23.61 4.05 -3.27
CA GLU A 105 24.59 4.61 -4.21
C GLU A 105 25.91 3.81 -4.16
N ASP A 106 26.44 3.53 -2.97
CA ASP A 106 27.62 2.67 -2.80
C ASP A 106 27.40 1.26 -3.37
N LEU A 107 26.22 0.67 -3.13
CA LEU A 107 25.84 -0.63 -3.68
C LEU A 107 25.86 -0.60 -5.21
N LEU A 108 25.33 0.46 -5.82
CA LEU A 108 25.29 0.65 -7.26
C LEU A 108 26.67 0.95 -7.85
N HIS A 109 27.59 1.58 -7.11
CA HIS A 109 28.97 1.78 -7.56
C HIS A 109 29.77 0.47 -7.57
N ILE A 110 29.52 -0.43 -6.60
CA ILE A 110 30.18 -1.75 -6.54
C ILE A 110 29.66 -2.66 -7.67
N SER A 111 28.36 -2.63 -7.92
CA SER A 111 27.74 -3.42 -8.99
C SER A 111 26.64 -2.60 -9.68
N PRO A 112 27.01 -1.84 -10.73
CA PRO A 112 26.08 -1.02 -11.48
C PRO A 112 24.94 -1.85 -12.03
N ALA A 113 23.71 -1.48 -11.66
CA ALA A 113 22.50 -2.18 -12.06
C ALA A 113 22.56 -3.70 -11.85
N ASP A 114 23.08 -4.13 -10.69
CA ASP A 114 22.98 -5.53 -10.27
C ASP A 114 21.54 -6.02 -10.52
N ARG A 115 21.43 -7.03 -11.39
CA ARG A 115 20.15 -7.56 -11.84
C ARG A 115 19.37 -8.10 -10.66
N VAL A 116 20.04 -8.57 -9.61
CA VAL A 116 19.39 -9.07 -8.39
C VAL A 116 18.73 -7.92 -7.63
N SER A 117 19.46 -6.84 -7.36
CA SER A 117 18.95 -5.65 -6.67
C SER A 117 17.80 -4.97 -7.43
N THR A 118 17.96 -4.80 -8.74
CA THR A 118 16.91 -4.25 -9.61
C THR A 118 15.66 -5.14 -9.64
N PHE A 119 15.87 -6.46 -9.72
CA PHE A 119 14.78 -7.44 -9.70
C PHE A 119 14.05 -7.44 -8.35
N ALA A 120 14.77 -7.31 -7.23
CA ALA A 120 14.18 -7.23 -5.90
C ALA A 120 13.26 -6.00 -5.76
N LEU A 121 13.71 -4.82 -6.19
CA LEU A 121 12.90 -3.60 -6.18
C LEU A 121 11.65 -3.74 -7.05
N LEU A 122 11.81 -4.24 -8.27
CA LEU A 122 10.68 -4.46 -9.19
C LEU A 122 9.70 -5.50 -8.65
N LYS A 123 10.21 -6.60 -8.09
CA LYS A 123 9.41 -7.63 -7.42
C LYS A 123 8.61 -7.02 -6.27
N GLY A 124 9.23 -6.16 -5.47
CA GLY A 124 8.58 -5.38 -4.42
C GLY A 124 7.42 -4.54 -4.95
N ALA A 125 7.68 -3.66 -5.90
CA ALA A 125 6.68 -2.75 -6.48
C ALA A 125 5.49 -3.52 -7.08
N ASN A 126 5.76 -4.60 -7.82
CA ASN A 126 4.73 -5.44 -8.42
C ASN A 126 3.91 -6.21 -7.38
N ALA A 127 4.56 -6.76 -6.35
CA ALA A 127 3.88 -7.47 -5.27
C ALA A 127 2.97 -6.55 -4.47
N ALA A 128 3.45 -5.35 -4.10
CA ALA A 128 2.64 -4.33 -3.43
C ALA A 128 1.37 -4.02 -4.22
N ARG A 129 1.51 -3.71 -5.51
CA ARG A 129 0.39 -3.40 -6.39
C ARG A 129 -0.61 -4.55 -6.50
N SER A 130 -0.14 -5.79 -6.67
CA SER A 130 -1.02 -6.96 -6.73
C SER A 130 -1.82 -7.17 -5.43
N ASP A 131 -1.16 -7.02 -4.28
CA ASP A 131 -1.80 -7.11 -2.97
C ASP A 131 -2.85 -6.01 -2.75
N ASP A 132 -2.49 -4.77 -3.07
CA ASP A 132 -3.37 -3.60 -2.89
C ASP A 132 -4.58 -3.71 -3.82
N THR A 133 -4.36 -4.04 -5.09
CA THR A 133 -5.42 -4.35 -6.05
C THR A 133 -6.35 -5.45 -5.53
N ARG A 134 -5.80 -6.55 -5.01
CA ARG A 134 -6.61 -7.68 -4.51
C ARG A 134 -7.51 -7.26 -3.36
N THR A 135 -6.98 -6.49 -2.40
CA THR A 135 -7.73 -6.13 -1.19
C THR A 135 -8.70 -4.96 -1.41
N LEU A 136 -8.36 -4.01 -2.28
CA LEU A 136 -9.26 -2.91 -2.65
C LEU A 136 -10.45 -3.38 -3.49
N LYS A 137 -10.29 -4.42 -4.32
CA LYS A 137 -11.39 -5.00 -5.10
C LYS A 137 -12.59 -5.40 -4.24
N SER A 138 -12.37 -6.01 -3.08
CA SER A 138 -13.47 -6.35 -2.17
C SER A 138 -13.97 -5.13 -1.41
N ALA A 139 -13.06 -4.36 -0.82
CA ALA A 139 -13.39 -3.25 0.08
C ALA A 139 -14.20 -2.14 -0.59
N VAL A 140 -13.91 -1.83 -1.87
CA VAL A 140 -14.66 -0.81 -2.61
C VAL A 140 -16.15 -1.16 -2.75
N VAL A 141 -16.49 -2.45 -2.85
CA VAL A 141 -17.91 -2.87 -2.91
C VAL A 141 -18.63 -2.53 -1.61
N ASP A 142 -17.96 -2.74 -0.47
CA ASP A 142 -18.49 -2.37 0.84
C ASP A 142 -18.64 -0.84 0.98
N TRP A 143 -17.68 -0.07 0.46
CA TRP A 143 -17.68 1.38 0.60
C TRP A 143 -18.72 2.10 -0.25
N ILE A 144 -19.11 1.53 -1.38
CA ILE A 144 -20.15 2.08 -2.27
C ILE A 144 -21.54 1.51 -1.96
N ALA A 145 -21.63 0.52 -1.06
CA ALA A 145 -22.91 0.00 -0.62
C ALA A 145 -23.70 1.12 0.11
N PRO A 146 -25.04 1.14 -0.03
CA PRO A 146 -25.89 2.09 0.66
C PRO A 146 -25.72 2.05 2.20
N PRO A 147 -25.93 3.17 2.91
CA PRO A 147 -25.69 3.28 4.35
C PRO A 147 -26.55 2.36 5.23
N ASP A 148 -27.64 1.84 4.70
CA ASP A 148 -28.55 0.90 5.37
C ASP A 148 -28.06 -0.56 5.30
N ASN A 149 -26.83 -0.78 4.81
CA ASN A 149 -26.21 -2.09 4.59
C ASN A 149 -27.00 -2.98 3.63
N GLN A 150 -27.91 -2.42 2.82
CA GLN A 150 -28.52 -3.20 1.76
C GLN A 150 -27.49 -3.51 0.67
N PRO A 151 -27.55 -4.70 0.06
CA PRO A 151 -26.67 -5.01 -1.07
C PRO A 151 -27.00 -4.08 -2.24
N LEU A 152 -25.96 -3.71 -3.00
CA LEU A 152 -26.12 -3.01 -4.28
C LEU A 152 -27.09 -3.76 -5.19
N GLN A 153 -27.82 -3.02 -6.01
CA GLN A 153 -28.77 -3.56 -6.98
C GLN A 153 -28.34 -3.16 -8.40
N PRO A 154 -28.01 -4.13 -9.29
CA PRO A 154 -27.87 -5.56 -9.03
C PRO A 154 -26.64 -5.90 -8.16
N ARG A 155 -26.69 -7.03 -7.41
CA ARG A 155 -25.62 -7.41 -6.49
C ARG A 155 -24.26 -7.54 -7.20
N ILE A 156 -23.26 -6.82 -6.68
CA ILE A 156 -21.86 -6.95 -7.11
C ILE A 156 -21.15 -7.97 -6.20
N PRO A 157 -20.63 -9.09 -6.73
CA PRO A 157 -19.79 -10.00 -5.96
C PRO A 157 -18.41 -9.38 -5.64
N HIS A 158 -17.89 -9.63 -4.43
CA HIS A 158 -16.59 -9.08 -4.01
C HIS A 158 -15.39 -9.67 -4.79
N ASN A 159 -15.52 -10.91 -5.25
CA ASN A 159 -14.45 -11.63 -5.96
C ASN A 159 -14.47 -11.46 -7.48
N SER A 160 -15.48 -10.78 -8.04
CA SER A 160 -15.61 -10.58 -9.49
C SER A 160 -15.94 -9.14 -9.84
N LYS A 161 -15.38 -8.69 -10.97
CA LYS A 161 -15.53 -7.32 -11.48
C LYS A 161 -16.42 -7.22 -12.71
N ILE A 162 -16.87 -8.35 -13.28
CA ILE A 162 -17.54 -8.37 -14.59
C ILE A 162 -18.77 -7.44 -14.66
N ASN A 163 -19.51 -7.33 -13.54
CA ASN A 163 -20.70 -6.49 -13.43
C ASN A 163 -20.42 -5.07 -12.90
N ARG A 164 -19.15 -4.66 -12.74
CA ARG A 164 -18.77 -3.30 -12.33
C ARG A 164 -18.57 -2.39 -13.54
N GLY A 165 -17.93 -1.25 -13.37
CA GLY A 165 -17.74 -0.29 -14.44
C GLY A 165 -19.08 0.32 -14.88
N PHE A 166 -19.21 0.56 -16.17
CA PHE A 166 -20.46 1.08 -16.76
C PHE A 166 -21.60 0.04 -16.80
N ASN A 167 -21.32 -1.23 -16.50
CA ASN A 167 -22.33 -2.30 -16.44
C ASN A 167 -23.27 -2.19 -15.21
N HIS A 168 -22.98 -1.31 -14.25
CA HIS A 168 -23.78 -1.10 -13.05
C HIS A 168 -23.89 0.39 -12.73
N ASP A 169 -25.07 0.84 -12.30
CA ASP A 169 -25.38 2.27 -12.16
C ASP A 169 -24.50 2.99 -11.15
N VAL A 170 -24.29 2.43 -9.96
CA VAL A 170 -23.43 3.04 -8.94
C VAL A 170 -21.97 3.17 -9.40
N THR A 171 -21.34 2.09 -9.89
CA THR A 171 -19.95 2.16 -10.36
C THR A 171 -19.80 2.97 -11.63
N GLY A 172 -20.81 2.97 -12.50
CA GLY A 172 -20.84 3.73 -13.74
C GLY A 172 -20.94 5.23 -13.48
N ALA A 173 -21.80 5.66 -12.56
CA ALA A 173 -21.89 7.05 -12.12
C ALA A 173 -20.56 7.55 -11.53
N LEU A 174 -19.92 6.75 -10.67
CA LEU A 174 -18.62 7.08 -10.08
C LEU A 174 -17.50 7.21 -11.12
N LEU A 175 -17.54 6.39 -12.17
CA LEU A 175 -16.57 6.37 -13.26
C LEU A 175 -16.92 7.31 -14.42
N CYS A 176 -18.08 7.96 -14.38
CA CYS A 176 -18.51 8.85 -15.44
C CYS A 176 -17.53 10.03 -15.53
N PRO A 177 -16.99 10.33 -16.72
CA PRO A 177 -16.13 11.49 -16.95
C PRO A 177 -16.82 12.81 -16.59
N THR A 178 -16.06 13.81 -16.15
CA THR A 178 -16.59 15.14 -15.78
C THR A 178 -17.27 15.89 -16.93
N ASN A 179 -16.94 15.55 -18.18
CA ASN A 179 -17.53 16.13 -19.39
C ASN A 179 -18.81 15.41 -19.87
N LEU A 180 -19.26 14.37 -19.16
CA LEU A 180 -20.49 13.65 -19.46
C LEU A 180 -21.43 13.66 -18.26
N ASP A 181 -22.74 13.64 -18.55
CA ASP A 181 -23.76 13.47 -17.51
C ASP A 181 -24.26 12.02 -17.50
N TRP A 182 -24.08 11.32 -16.38
CA TRP A 182 -24.58 9.95 -16.17
C TRP A 182 -26.11 9.85 -16.14
N ASN A 183 -26.80 10.93 -15.75
CA ASN A 183 -28.25 10.96 -15.70
C ASN A 183 -28.87 11.02 -17.10
N ASN A 184 -28.15 11.61 -18.08
CA ASN A 184 -28.51 11.53 -19.48
C ASN A 184 -28.45 10.06 -19.97
N VAL A 185 -29.57 9.59 -20.52
CA VAL A 185 -29.76 8.20 -20.94
C VAL A 185 -28.91 7.85 -22.16
N GLU A 186 -28.72 8.78 -23.10
CA GLU A 186 -27.89 8.58 -24.29
C GLU A 186 -26.42 8.37 -23.89
N ASN A 187 -25.87 9.25 -23.06
CA ASN A 187 -24.50 9.13 -22.54
C ASN A 187 -24.29 7.81 -21.80
N ARG A 188 -25.22 7.46 -20.90
CA ARG A 188 -25.15 6.21 -20.14
C ARG A 188 -25.15 4.98 -21.04
N ASN A 189 -26.00 4.97 -22.07
CA ASN A 189 -26.06 3.87 -23.03
C ASN A 189 -24.81 3.81 -23.91
N ALA A 190 -24.31 4.95 -24.38
CA ALA A 190 -23.09 5.03 -25.18
C ALA A 190 -21.86 4.50 -24.40
N LEU A 191 -21.75 4.82 -23.12
CA LEU A 191 -20.71 4.28 -22.23
C LEU A 191 -20.88 2.77 -21.98
N ARG A 192 -22.11 2.29 -21.76
CA ARG A 192 -22.42 0.86 -21.56
C ARG A 192 -22.11 0.02 -22.80
N ASN A 193 -22.48 0.53 -23.97
CA ASN A 193 -22.27 -0.13 -25.26
C ASN A 193 -20.84 0.01 -25.77
N LYS A 194 -19.99 0.80 -25.09
CA LYS A 194 -18.61 1.12 -25.49
C LYS A 194 -18.54 1.89 -26.82
N GLU A 195 -19.58 2.64 -27.13
CA GLU A 195 -19.58 3.65 -28.21
C GLU A 195 -18.73 4.85 -27.80
N ILE A 196 -18.74 5.17 -26.50
CA ILE A 196 -17.79 6.09 -25.86
C ILE A 196 -16.90 5.26 -24.93
N ILE A 197 -15.59 5.39 -25.09
CA ILE A 197 -14.58 4.76 -24.24
C ILE A 197 -13.76 5.86 -23.60
N PRO A 198 -13.99 6.19 -22.31
CA PRO A 198 -13.21 7.22 -21.64
C PRO A 198 -11.72 6.88 -21.58
N GLY A 199 -10.89 7.81 -22.01
CA GLY A 199 -9.44 7.74 -21.95
C GLY A 199 -8.88 8.00 -20.56
N GLY A 200 -7.56 7.91 -20.43
CA GLY A 200 -6.84 8.15 -19.17
C GLY A 200 -6.83 9.61 -18.72
N THR A 201 -7.15 10.54 -19.61
CA THR A 201 -7.31 11.98 -19.29
C THR A 201 -8.75 12.34 -18.96
N ASP A 202 -9.72 11.46 -19.26
CA ASP A 202 -11.13 11.69 -18.96
C ASP A 202 -11.40 11.38 -17.49
N TRP A 203 -11.19 12.39 -16.65
CA TRP A 203 -11.23 12.22 -15.20
C TRP A 203 -12.63 11.88 -14.69
N PRO A 204 -12.77 10.81 -13.88
CA PRO A 204 -14.05 10.37 -13.38
C PRO A 204 -14.49 11.15 -12.13
N LEU A 205 -15.81 11.21 -11.91
CA LEU A 205 -16.42 11.94 -10.79
C LEU A 205 -15.96 11.47 -9.41
N PHE A 206 -15.56 10.21 -9.21
CA PHE A 206 -15.08 9.73 -7.90
C PHE A 206 -13.82 10.46 -7.40
N LEU A 207 -13.08 11.16 -8.27
CA LEU A 207 -11.96 11.99 -7.85
C LEU A 207 -12.42 13.20 -7.03
N TYR A 208 -13.62 13.69 -7.30
CA TYR A 208 -14.16 14.90 -6.73
C TYR A 208 -14.89 14.63 -5.41
N ARG A 209 -14.83 15.62 -4.51
CA ARG A 209 -15.62 15.59 -3.28
C ARG A 209 -17.10 15.54 -3.64
N ASP A 210 -17.83 14.64 -2.97
CA ASP A 210 -19.27 14.42 -3.15
C ASP A 210 -19.65 14.14 -4.62
N GLU A 211 -18.69 13.64 -5.41
CA GLU A 211 -18.87 13.32 -6.82
C GLU A 211 -19.37 14.51 -7.66
N LYS A 212 -18.98 15.74 -7.30
CA LYS A 212 -19.40 16.98 -7.95
C LYS A 212 -18.23 17.71 -8.62
N TYR A 213 -18.37 17.92 -9.93
CA TYR A 213 -17.48 18.75 -10.73
C TYR A 213 -18.07 20.14 -10.94
N ASP A 214 -17.24 21.17 -10.80
CA ASP A 214 -17.60 22.57 -11.04
C ASP A 214 -16.83 23.07 -12.27
N PRO A 215 -17.49 23.35 -13.41
CA PRO A 215 -16.80 23.77 -14.63
C PRO A 215 -16.16 25.17 -14.51
N GLU A 216 -16.61 26.00 -13.57
CA GLU A 216 -16.06 27.34 -13.33
C GLU A 216 -14.85 27.30 -12.37
N ASP A 217 -14.70 26.21 -11.61
CA ASP A 217 -13.58 25.96 -10.69
C ASP A 217 -13.23 24.46 -10.70
N ALA A 218 -12.42 24.06 -11.69
CA ALA A 218 -12.05 22.66 -11.89
C ALA A 218 -11.25 22.05 -10.71
N TRP A 219 -10.60 22.87 -9.87
CA TRP A 219 -9.90 22.40 -8.67
C TRP A 219 -10.83 22.12 -7.51
N ARG A 220 -12.07 22.64 -7.56
CA ARG A 220 -13.04 22.50 -6.47
C ARG A 220 -13.34 21.05 -6.16
N GLY A 221 -12.78 20.60 -5.04
CA GLY A 221 -13.02 19.23 -4.57
C GLY A 221 -12.23 18.15 -5.31
N LEU A 222 -11.42 18.51 -6.32
CA LEU A 222 -10.57 17.58 -7.04
C LEU A 222 -9.63 16.82 -6.08
N LEU A 223 -9.49 15.51 -6.31
CA LEU A 223 -8.70 14.57 -5.50
C LEU A 223 -9.06 14.56 -4.00
N ARG A 224 -10.31 14.93 -3.67
CA ARG A 224 -10.86 14.93 -2.30
C ARG A 224 -12.08 14.02 -2.16
N GLY A 225 -12.32 13.15 -3.16
CA GLY A 225 -13.38 12.14 -3.13
C GLY A 225 -13.26 11.16 -1.97
N ARG A 226 -14.40 10.71 -1.44
CA ARG A 226 -14.47 9.83 -0.26
C ARG A 226 -13.74 8.51 -0.48
N LEU A 227 -13.89 7.91 -1.66
CA LEU A 227 -13.26 6.63 -2.00
C LEU A 227 -11.73 6.72 -2.04
N LEU A 228 -11.17 7.88 -2.42
CA LEU A 228 -9.73 8.11 -2.36
C LEU A 228 -9.23 8.05 -0.91
N VAL A 229 -9.91 8.74 0.01
CA VAL A 229 -9.51 8.77 1.42
C VAL A 229 -9.58 7.39 2.06
N LEU A 230 -10.66 6.63 1.78
CA LEU A 230 -10.81 5.25 2.24
C LEU A 230 -9.74 4.33 1.64
N GLY A 231 -9.50 4.42 0.34
CA GLY A 231 -8.44 3.68 -0.35
C GLY A 231 -7.06 3.96 0.23
N PHE A 232 -6.74 5.22 0.48
CA PHE A 232 -5.47 5.62 1.07
C PHE A 232 -5.30 5.03 2.47
N LYS A 233 -6.32 5.16 3.33
CA LYS A 233 -6.28 4.58 4.69
C LYS A 233 -6.12 3.06 4.64
N HIS A 234 -6.85 2.40 3.75
CA HIS A 234 -6.81 0.95 3.57
C HIS A 234 -5.41 0.45 3.19
N VAL A 235 -4.75 1.13 2.24
CA VAL A 235 -3.41 0.76 1.77
C VAL A 235 -2.32 1.20 2.75
N PHE A 236 -2.32 2.45 3.20
CA PHE A 236 -1.18 3.02 3.92
C PHE A 236 -1.28 2.90 5.44
N ILE A 237 -2.48 2.98 6.02
CA ILE A 237 -2.67 3.05 7.48
C ILE A 237 -3.01 1.67 8.05
N ALA A 238 -4.12 1.10 7.60
CA ALA A 238 -4.53 -0.28 7.79
C ALA A 238 -5.89 -0.47 7.08
N PRO A 239 -6.21 -1.68 6.57
CA PRO A 239 -7.54 -1.98 6.04
C PRO A 239 -8.65 -1.59 7.02
N SER A 240 -8.39 -1.92 8.27
CA SER A 240 -9.23 -1.66 9.43
C SER A 240 -9.46 -0.17 9.70
N SER A 241 -8.58 0.74 9.25
CA SER A 241 -8.74 2.20 9.41
C SER A 241 -9.64 2.86 8.37
N ALA A 242 -10.00 2.13 7.31
CA ALA A 242 -11.08 2.55 6.41
C ALA A 242 -12.47 2.32 7.06
N GLU A 243 -12.54 1.44 8.06
CA GLU A 243 -13.72 1.20 8.88
C GLU A 243 -13.58 1.96 10.22
N GLU A 244 -14.65 2.61 10.69
CA GLU A 244 -14.58 3.52 11.85
C GLU A 244 -14.35 2.80 13.20
N SER A 245 -14.38 1.46 13.20
CA SER A 245 -14.57 0.65 14.42
C SER A 245 -13.43 -0.28 14.83
N SER A 246 -12.23 -0.23 14.21
CA SER A 246 -11.22 -1.26 14.50
C SER A 246 -9.78 -0.76 14.74
N ARG A 247 -9.15 -1.30 15.80
CA ARG A 247 -7.73 -1.11 16.08
C ARG A 247 -6.92 -2.11 15.26
N ALA A 248 -6.00 -1.61 14.43
CA ALA A 248 -5.11 -2.45 13.63
C ALA A 248 -4.22 -3.34 14.52
N THR A 249 -4.12 -4.62 14.17
CA THR A 249 -3.26 -5.59 14.87
C THR A 249 -1.80 -5.57 14.38
N ARG A 250 -1.52 -4.85 13.29
CA ARG A 250 -0.20 -4.71 12.66
C ARG A 250 0.06 -3.26 12.27
N ALA A 251 1.33 -2.88 12.19
CA ALA A 251 1.72 -1.58 11.65
C ALA A 251 1.35 -1.48 10.16
N GLY A 252 0.73 -0.37 9.76
CA GLY A 252 0.44 -0.04 8.37
C GLY A 252 1.68 0.21 7.53
N ASN A 253 1.50 0.18 6.21
CA ASN A 253 2.58 0.45 5.25
C ASN A 253 3.26 1.81 5.49
N ALA A 254 2.50 2.86 5.84
CA ALA A 254 3.07 4.16 6.17
C ALA A 254 3.99 4.10 7.39
N ARG A 255 3.53 3.45 8.48
CA ARG A 255 4.34 3.30 9.70
C ARG A 255 5.58 2.43 9.48
N LEU A 256 5.48 1.38 8.67
CA LEU A 256 6.61 0.50 8.34
C LEU A 256 7.76 1.26 7.65
N HIS A 257 7.43 2.28 6.86
CA HIS A 257 8.40 3.10 6.14
C HIS A 257 8.62 4.50 6.73
N GLY A 258 8.08 4.78 7.94
CA GLY A 258 8.21 6.11 8.56
C GLY A 258 7.51 7.25 7.79
N MET A 259 6.57 6.93 6.90
CA MET A 259 5.81 7.91 6.13
C MET A 259 4.87 8.70 7.05
N THR A 260 5.06 10.01 7.08
CA THR A 260 4.30 10.95 7.93
C THR A 260 3.53 11.99 7.13
N ARG A 261 3.75 12.03 5.81
CA ARG A 261 3.09 12.94 4.88
C ARG A 261 2.71 12.19 3.61
N VAL A 262 1.64 12.62 2.96
CA VAL A 262 1.26 12.14 1.63
C VAL A 262 2.21 12.68 0.57
N THR A 263 2.37 11.95 -0.53
CA THR A 263 3.07 12.43 -1.73
C THR A 263 2.11 12.55 -2.91
N PRO A 264 2.37 13.42 -3.91
CA PRO A 264 1.63 13.44 -5.17
C PRO A 264 1.44 12.05 -5.78
N ALA A 265 2.54 11.30 -5.90
CA ALA A 265 2.53 9.94 -6.44
C ALA A 265 1.67 8.97 -5.61
N SER A 266 1.62 9.11 -4.29
CA SER A 266 0.75 8.27 -3.45
C SER A 266 -0.74 8.56 -3.64
N ILE A 267 -1.12 9.82 -3.91
CA ILE A 267 -2.51 10.19 -4.23
C ILE A 267 -2.86 9.63 -5.62
N ALA A 268 -2.01 9.87 -6.63
CA ALA A 268 -2.19 9.35 -7.97
C ALA A 268 -2.30 7.81 -7.98
N TYR A 269 -1.43 7.13 -7.22
CA TYR A 269 -1.46 5.68 -7.06
C TYR A 269 -2.81 5.19 -6.53
N ILE A 270 -3.34 5.80 -5.46
CA ILE A 270 -4.63 5.42 -4.89
C ILE A 270 -5.77 5.70 -5.87
N ALA A 271 -5.75 6.85 -6.56
CA ALA A 271 -6.72 7.14 -7.59
C ALA A 271 -6.75 6.06 -8.68
N THR A 272 -5.59 5.64 -9.17
CA THR A 272 -5.48 4.56 -10.16
C THR A 272 -5.99 3.22 -9.62
N GLN A 273 -5.67 2.88 -8.37
CA GLN A 273 -6.15 1.65 -7.74
C GLN A 273 -7.69 1.65 -7.57
N ILE A 274 -8.29 2.78 -7.18
CA ILE A 274 -9.73 2.92 -7.02
C ILE A 274 -10.44 2.88 -8.38
N ARG A 275 -9.94 3.60 -9.39
CA ARG A 275 -10.46 3.53 -10.77
C ARG A 275 -10.46 2.08 -11.25
N PHE A 276 -9.35 1.38 -11.03
CA PHE A 276 -9.28 -0.03 -11.38
C PHE A 276 -10.29 -0.84 -10.57
N ALA A 277 -10.37 -0.72 -9.24
CA ALA A 277 -11.31 -1.49 -8.42
C ALA A 277 -12.80 -1.29 -8.83
N LEU A 278 -13.16 -0.09 -9.28
CA LEU A 278 -14.50 0.25 -9.77
C LEU A 278 -14.78 -0.24 -11.20
N SER A 279 -13.75 -0.45 -12.03
CA SER A 279 -13.93 -0.85 -13.44
C SER A 279 -14.35 -2.31 -13.59
N SER A 280 -14.77 -2.72 -14.80
CA SER A 280 -15.04 -4.12 -15.12
C SER A 280 -13.81 -4.92 -15.57
N SER A 281 -12.67 -4.26 -15.80
CA SER A 281 -11.45 -4.92 -16.32
C SER A 281 -10.89 -5.95 -15.34
N SER A 282 -10.54 -7.14 -15.82
CA SER A 282 -9.96 -8.20 -15.00
C SER A 282 -8.45 -8.04 -14.79
N THR A 283 -7.76 -7.39 -15.73
CA THR A 283 -6.30 -7.27 -15.78
C THR A 283 -5.84 -5.82 -15.65
N PHE A 284 -4.76 -5.63 -14.90
CA PHE A 284 -4.03 -4.37 -14.83
C PHE A 284 -2.89 -4.45 -15.88
N CYS A 285 -3.21 -4.25 -17.15
CA CYS A 285 -2.26 -4.42 -18.27
C CYS A 285 -1.22 -3.28 -18.33
N ARG A 286 0.01 -3.61 -18.79
CA ARG A 286 1.08 -2.65 -19.13
C ARG A 286 1.47 -2.65 -20.62
N THR A 287 1.01 -3.63 -21.41
CA THR A 287 1.55 -3.87 -22.76
C THR A 287 0.43 -3.91 -23.80
N ASN A 288 0.26 -2.75 -24.44
CA ASN A 288 -0.43 -2.43 -25.69
C ASN A 288 -1.97 -2.52 -25.75
N LYS A 289 -2.54 -1.42 -26.29
CA LYS A 289 -3.95 -0.95 -26.36
C LYS A 289 -4.61 -0.53 -25.04
N ASP A 290 -4.13 -1.01 -23.89
CA ASP A 290 -4.74 -0.78 -22.57
C ASP A 290 -3.86 0.02 -21.57
N GLY A 291 -3.00 0.93 -22.06
CA GLY A 291 -2.18 1.84 -21.23
C GLY A 291 -2.99 2.82 -20.36
N GLU A 292 -4.31 2.72 -20.37
CA GLU A 292 -5.27 3.62 -19.73
C GLU A 292 -5.07 3.82 -18.22
N SER A 293 -4.56 2.80 -17.51
CA SER A 293 -4.26 2.95 -16.07
C SER A 293 -2.97 3.74 -15.83
N GLU A 294 -2.00 3.60 -16.73
CA GLU A 294 -0.74 4.32 -16.69
C GLU A 294 -0.94 5.77 -17.15
N LEU A 295 -1.66 5.98 -18.25
CA LEU A 295 -2.04 7.32 -18.71
C LEU A 295 -2.86 8.07 -17.65
N PHE A 296 -3.80 7.40 -16.98
CA PHE A 296 -4.55 7.98 -15.87
C PHE A 296 -3.69 8.33 -14.66
N TYR A 297 -2.68 7.51 -14.36
CA TYR A 297 -1.72 7.82 -13.30
C TYR A 297 -0.87 9.04 -13.67
N HIS A 298 -0.34 9.06 -14.90
CA HIS A 298 0.51 10.15 -15.38
C HIS A 298 -0.26 11.46 -15.49
N SER A 299 -1.50 11.46 -15.98
CA SER A 299 -2.30 12.69 -16.10
C SER A 299 -2.53 13.37 -14.75
N ILE A 300 -2.83 12.60 -13.70
CA ILE A 300 -2.94 13.13 -12.33
C ILE A 300 -1.58 13.62 -11.83
N LEU A 301 -0.52 12.84 -12.03
CA LEU A 301 0.81 13.19 -11.53
C LEU A 301 1.40 14.40 -12.26
N GLU A 302 1.10 14.60 -13.54
CA GLU A 302 1.44 15.79 -14.30
C GLU A 302 0.82 17.04 -13.70
N LEU A 303 -0.50 17.04 -13.43
CA LEU A 303 -1.15 18.14 -12.72
C LEU A 303 -0.49 18.41 -11.37
N LEU A 304 -0.23 17.36 -10.58
CA LEU A 304 0.33 17.51 -9.24
C LEU A 304 1.82 17.88 -9.21
N GLU A 305 2.51 17.81 -10.34
CA GLU A 305 3.91 18.23 -10.51
C GLU A 305 4.05 19.53 -11.31
N ASP A 306 2.93 20.11 -11.77
CA ASP A 306 2.92 21.36 -12.51
C ASP A 306 3.36 22.53 -11.61
N PRO A 307 4.43 23.25 -11.95
CA PRO A 307 4.87 24.43 -11.21
C PRO A 307 3.80 25.52 -11.09
N ASP A 308 2.92 25.65 -12.08
CA ASP A 308 1.89 26.69 -12.10
C ASP A 308 0.74 26.38 -11.13
N GLU A 309 0.60 25.11 -10.74
CA GLU A 309 -0.44 24.61 -9.83
C GLU A 309 0.04 24.43 -8.38
N ILE A 310 1.27 24.89 -8.08
CA ILE A 310 1.97 24.55 -6.83
C ILE A 310 1.21 24.95 -5.56
N GLU A 311 0.48 26.06 -5.58
CA GLU A 311 -0.27 26.54 -4.42
C GLU A 311 -1.52 25.67 -4.14
N GLU A 312 -2.24 25.27 -5.18
CA GLU A 312 -3.36 24.33 -5.06
C GLU A 312 -2.90 22.95 -4.62
N VAL A 313 -1.78 22.47 -5.18
CA VAL A 313 -1.14 21.21 -4.78
C VAL A 313 -0.72 21.25 -3.31
N LYS A 314 -0.09 22.33 -2.84
CA LYS A 314 0.27 22.50 -1.41
C LYS A 314 -0.97 22.45 -0.51
N ALA A 315 -2.05 23.14 -0.89
CA ALA A 315 -3.30 23.14 -0.14
C ALA A 315 -3.94 21.74 -0.11
N LEU A 316 -3.90 21.01 -1.22
CA LEU A 316 -4.36 19.62 -1.31
C LEU A 316 -3.54 18.69 -0.40
N LEU A 317 -2.21 18.73 -0.46
CA LEU A 317 -1.35 17.89 0.37
C LEU A 317 -1.55 18.16 1.86
N ALA A 318 -1.67 19.44 2.26
CA ALA A 318 -1.98 19.81 3.64
C ALA A 318 -3.35 19.29 4.11
N TRP A 319 -4.35 19.34 3.22
CA TRP A 319 -5.68 18.80 3.48
C TRP A 319 -5.67 17.28 3.71
N TRP A 320 -4.83 16.57 2.95
CA TRP A 320 -4.62 15.12 3.06
C TRP A 320 -3.88 14.76 4.34
N ASP A 321 -2.74 15.40 4.63
CA ASP A 321 -1.92 15.16 5.83
C ASP A 321 -2.76 15.25 7.11
N LYS A 322 -3.65 16.24 7.21
CA LYS A 322 -4.57 16.40 8.34
C LYS A 322 -5.52 15.21 8.54
N ARG A 323 -5.91 14.52 7.47
CA ARG A 323 -6.93 13.45 7.49
C ARG A 323 -6.34 12.06 7.69
N VAL A 324 -5.19 11.79 7.08
CA VAL A 324 -4.58 10.46 7.11
C VAL A 324 -3.41 10.37 8.09
N PHE A 325 -2.82 11.51 8.48
CA PHE A 325 -1.76 11.60 9.49
C PHE A 325 -2.08 12.64 10.59
N PRO A 326 -3.20 12.50 11.33
CA PRO A 326 -3.61 13.49 12.35
C PRO A 326 -2.58 13.67 13.48
N ALA A 327 -1.81 12.63 13.80
CA ALA A 327 -0.78 12.68 14.83
C ALA A 327 0.50 13.41 14.39
N ALA A 328 0.79 13.47 13.08
CA ALA A 328 1.95 14.17 12.52
C ALA A 328 1.61 15.62 12.15
N SER A 329 0.34 15.90 11.84
CA SER A 329 -0.17 17.23 11.48
C SER A 329 -0.51 18.12 12.68
N ASN A 330 -0.79 17.53 13.86
CA ASN A 330 -0.93 18.30 15.10
C ASN A 330 0.45 18.60 15.70
N GLY A 331 0.85 19.88 15.63
CA GLY A 331 2.11 20.39 16.14
C GLY A 331 2.31 20.19 17.65
N VAL A 332 3.60 20.12 18.01
CA VAL A 332 4.22 20.16 19.35
C VAL A 332 3.40 19.48 20.45
N ARG A 333 3.82 18.26 20.83
CA ARG A 333 3.57 17.79 22.19
C ARG A 333 4.22 18.80 23.14
N ILE A 334 3.45 19.74 23.65
CA ILE A 334 3.85 20.52 24.82
C ILE A 334 3.97 19.47 25.92
N ALA A 335 5.19 18.98 26.17
CA ALA A 335 5.48 18.33 27.44
C ALA A 335 5.25 19.44 28.47
N PRO A 336 4.15 19.41 29.24
CA PRO A 336 3.90 20.50 30.16
C PRO A 336 5.05 20.44 31.16
N ALA A 337 5.84 21.49 31.25
CA ALA A 337 6.85 21.65 32.31
C ALA A 337 6.22 21.44 33.71
N ASN A 338 4.89 21.60 33.80
CA ASN A 338 4.05 21.40 34.97
C ASN A 338 3.33 20.04 35.03
N SER A 339 3.66 19.08 34.17
CA SER A 339 3.01 17.77 34.20
C SER A 339 3.30 17.06 35.52
N ALA A 340 2.34 16.26 35.98
CA ALA A 340 2.48 15.47 37.21
C ALA A 340 3.77 14.64 37.19
N LEU A 341 4.13 14.04 36.05
CA LEU A 341 5.36 13.26 35.91
C LEU A 341 6.63 14.11 36.06
N ALA A 342 6.68 15.31 35.48
CA ALA A 342 7.82 16.22 35.64
C ALA A 342 7.97 16.67 37.10
N ARG A 343 6.85 16.96 37.77
CA ARG A 343 6.82 17.32 39.20
C ARG A 343 7.24 16.16 40.12
N ILE A 344 6.81 14.93 39.82
CA ILE A 344 7.21 13.74 40.57
C ILE A 344 8.70 13.47 40.41
N LYS A 345 9.24 13.59 39.18
CA LYS A 345 10.68 13.43 38.94
C LYS A 345 11.51 14.50 39.65
N ALA A 346 11.09 15.77 39.59
CA ALA A 346 11.75 16.86 40.32
C ALA A 346 11.74 16.63 41.84
N ARG A 347 10.62 16.17 42.40
CA ARG A 347 10.54 15.79 43.82
C ARG A 347 11.51 14.67 44.19
N HIS A 348 11.65 13.66 43.34
CA HIS A 348 12.58 12.55 43.60
C HIS A 348 14.05 12.99 43.57
N VAL A 349 14.41 13.94 42.70
CA VAL A 349 15.76 14.52 42.66
C VAL A 349 16.02 15.32 43.93
N ALA A 350 15.10 16.23 44.30
CA ALA A 350 15.25 17.04 45.52
C ALA A 350 15.35 16.19 46.80
N LEU A 351 14.59 15.10 46.91
CA LEU A 351 14.69 14.19 48.07
C LEU A 351 16.03 13.46 48.13
N LYS A 352 16.61 13.08 46.98
CA LYS A 352 17.94 12.46 46.93
C LYS A 352 19.05 13.45 47.30
N ASP A 353 18.95 14.69 46.85
CA ASP A 353 19.92 15.74 47.19
C ASP A 353 19.85 16.10 48.68
N THR A 354 18.64 16.06 49.27
CA THR A 354 18.44 16.29 50.71
C THR A 354 18.99 15.14 51.55
N GLN A 355 18.88 13.88 51.08
CA GLN A 355 19.49 12.73 51.75
C GLN A 355 21.02 12.76 51.67
N ALA A 356 21.59 13.16 50.51
CA ALA A 356 23.04 13.28 50.35
C ALA A 356 23.66 14.39 51.23
N ASN A 357 22.94 15.50 51.45
CA ASN A 357 23.39 16.61 52.31
C ASN A 357 23.20 16.37 53.83
N VAL A 358 22.50 15.30 54.24
CA VAL A 358 22.35 14.93 55.66
C VAL A 358 23.36 13.84 56.06
N GLU A 359 23.96 13.15 55.09
CA GLU A 359 25.00 12.13 55.28
C GLU A 359 26.43 12.68 55.08
N SER A 360 26.59 13.98 54.86
CA SER A 360 27.87 14.72 54.86
C SER A 360 27.94 15.67 56.05
#